data_AF-A0AA39M9U0-F1
#
_entry.id   AF-A0AA39M9U0-F1
#
_cell.length_a   1.000
_cell.length_b   1.000
_cell.length_c   1.000
_cell.angle_alpha   90.00
_cell.angle_beta   90.00
_cell.angle_gamma   90.00
#
_symmetry.space_group_name_H-M   'P 1'
#
loop_
_entity.id
_entity.type
_entity.pdbx_description
1 polymer ?
#
loop_
_entity_poly.entity_id
_entity_poly.type
_entity_poly.pdbx_seq_one_letter_code
_entity_poly.pdbx_strand_id
1 'polypeptide(L)'
;MKQLSRGDALQRILFTDEKIFTVEPLQQDWAPAHGAKKTLEWCEASLPGFWTKNVWPSNSPDLNSLDYAIWGIMEKKACAIKHKSIDSLKRALEKA
;
A
#
# COMPACT_ATOMS: atom_id res chain seq x y z
N MET A 1 18.76 -5.35 -32.39
CA MET A 1 18.19 -4.10 -31.87
C MET A 1 16.81 -3.92 -32.50
N LYS A 2 15.74 -4.29 -31.80
CA LYS A 2 14.36 -4.10 -32.29
C LYS A 2 13.73 -3.00 -31.46
N GLN A 3 13.38 -1.91 -32.13
CA GLN A 3 12.66 -0.78 -31.55
C GLN A 3 11.18 -1.14 -31.48
N LEU A 4 10.59 -1.15 -30.28
CA LEU A 4 9.15 -1.27 -30.09
C LEU A 4 8.57 0.15 -30.01
N SER A 5 7.80 0.55 -31.02
CA SER A 5 7.03 1.79 -31.04
C SER A 5 5.87 1.69 -30.05
N ARG A 6 5.75 2.68 -29.15
CA ARG A 6 4.72 2.78 -28.11
C ARG A 6 3.41 3.27 -28.69
N GLY A 7 2.30 2.59 -28.37
CA GLY A 7 0.95 3.06 -28.61
C GLY A 7 0.47 4.05 -27.53
N ASP A 8 -0.43 4.93 -27.95
CA ASP A 8 -0.78 6.23 -27.34
C ASP A 8 -1.63 6.20 -26.04
N ALA A 9 -1.38 5.28 -25.10
CA ALA A 9 -2.17 5.24 -23.86
C ALA A 9 -1.42 4.94 -22.55
N LEU A 10 -0.09 5.05 -22.53
CA LEU A 10 0.70 4.88 -21.30
C LEU A 10 1.73 6.02 -21.15
N GLN A 11 1.22 7.22 -20.91
CA GLN A 11 2.03 8.27 -20.30
C GLN A 11 2.22 7.94 -18.81
N ARG A 12 3.49 7.82 -18.40
CA ARG A 12 4.00 7.72 -17.02
C ARG A 12 4.17 6.34 -16.40
N ILE A 13 4.92 5.47 -17.05
CA ILE A 13 6.02 4.82 -16.32
C ILE A 13 7.31 5.09 -17.08
N LEU A 14 8.02 6.13 -16.64
CA LEU A 14 9.37 6.46 -17.10
C LEU A 14 10.35 5.73 -16.17
N PHE A 15 10.92 4.63 -16.63
CA PHE A 15 12.18 4.13 -16.05
C PHE A 15 13.30 4.94 -16.72
N THR A 16 13.95 5.82 -15.95
CA THR A 16 15.17 6.51 -16.36
C THR A 16 16.23 6.33 -15.28
N ASP A 17 17.44 6.00 -15.70
CA ASP A 17 18.49 5.33 -14.94
C ASP A 17 19.20 6.12 -13.83
N GLU A 18 18.74 7.28 -13.37
CA GLU A 18 19.54 8.08 -12.43
C GLU A 18 18.82 8.76 -11.25
N LYS A 19 17.51 8.53 -11.05
CA LYS A 19 16.78 9.05 -9.87
C LYS A 19 15.64 8.11 -9.43
N ILE A 20 15.95 7.10 -8.62
CA ILE A 20 14.95 6.35 -7.84
C ILE A 20 14.57 7.25 -6.66
N PHE A 21 13.43 7.94 -6.75
CA PHE A 21 12.68 8.65 -5.68
C PHE A 21 11.77 9.64 -6.46
N THR A 22 10.45 9.71 -6.35
CA THR A 22 9.60 9.63 -5.16
C THR A 22 8.14 9.57 -5.63
N VAL A 23 7.53 8.39 -5.68
CA VAL A 23 6.14 8.15 -5.23
C VAL A 23 5.93 6.66 -5.30
N GLU A 24 6.13 6.00 -4.18
CA GLU A 24 5.63 4.64 -4.06
C GLU A 24 4.10 4.72 -4.18
N PRO A 25 3.51 4.06 -5.18
CA PRO A 25 2.07 4.03 -5.30
C PRO A 25 1.50 3.41 -4.03
N LEU A 26 0.36 3.92 -3.56
CA LEU A 26 -0.31 3.33 -2.41
C LEU A 26 -0.53 1.83 -2.65
N GLN A 27 0.08 1.01 -1.80
CA GLN A 27 -0.10 -0.43 -1.75
C GLN A 27 -1.14 -0.76 -0.69
N GLN A 28 -2.30 -1.25 -1.13
CA GLN A 28 -3.35 -1.77 -0.28
C GLN A 28 -3.99 -2.98 -0.96
N ASP A 29 -4.54 -3.87 -0.15
CA ASP A 29 -5.30 -5.03 -0.63
C ASP A 29 -6.65 -4.60 -1.23
N TRP A 30 -7.29 -5.51 -1.95
CA TRP A 30 -8.57 -5.24 -2.62
C TRP A 30 -9.80 -5.69 -1.82
N ALA A 31 -9.75 -5.46 -0.49
CA ALA A 31 -10.94 -5.56 0.34
C ALA A 31 -12.10 -4.71 -0.26
N PRO A 32 -13.38 -5.10 -0.09
CA PRO A 32 -14.50 -4.44 -0.79
C PRO A 32 -14.55 -2.91 -0.62
N ALA A 33 -14.13 -2.39 0.53
CA ALA A 33 -14.08 -0.95 0.79
C ALA A 33 -12.98 -0.22 -0.01
N HIS A 34 -11.81 -0.83 -0.17
CA HIS A 34 -10.71 -0.29 -0.97
C HIS A 34 -11.06 -0.30 -2.46
N GLY A 35 -11.84 -1.29 -2.89
CA GLY A 35 -12.30 -1.40 -4.27
C GLY A 35 -13.59 -0.66 -4.62
N ALA A 36 -14.20 0.04 -3.67
CA ALA A 36 -15.43 0.79 -3.92
C ALA A 36 -15.16 1.97 -4.86
N LYS A 37 -16.07 2.21 -5.81
CA LYS A 37 -15.96 3.29 -6.81
C LYS A 37 -15.57 4.64 -6.20
N LYS A 38 -16.25 5.04 -5.12
CA LYS A 38 -15.99 6.31 -4.42
C LYS A 38 -14.56 6.38 -3.84
N THR A 39 -14.04 5.26 -3.33
CA THR A 39 -12.68 5.18 -2.82
C THR A 39 -11.67 5.37 -3.96
N LEU A 40 -11.88 4.69 -5.09
CA LEU A 40 -11.01 4.80 -6.27
C LEU A 40 -11.01 6.19 -6.87
N GLU A 41 -12.19 6.82 -7.01
CA GLU A 41 -12.31 8.21 -7.48
C GLU A 41 -11.53 9.17 -6.58
N TRP A 42 -11.60 8.98 -5.26
CA TRP A 42 -10.83 9.80 -4.32
C TRP A 42 -9.32 9.53 -4.44
N CYS A 43 -8.90 8.25 -4.56
CA CYS A 43 -7.49 7.88 -4.72
C CYS A 43 -6.90 8.45 -6.00
N GLU A 44 -7.63 8.39 -7.12
CA GLU A 44 -7.20 8.96 -8.40
C GLU A 44 -7.06 10.48 -8.33
N ALA A 45 -7.95 11.16 -7.61
CA ALA A 45 -7.90 12.61 -7.45
C ALA A 45 -6.84 13.09 -6.44
N SER A 46 -6.52 12.29 -5.42
CA SER A 46 -5.80 12.76 -4.23
C SER A 46 -4.41 12.17 -4.07
N LEU A 47 -4.12 11.02 -4.69
CA LEU A 47 -2.86 10.31 -4.52
C LEU A 47 -2.02 10.41 -5.79
N PRO A 48 -0.69 10.49 -5.65
CA PRO A 48 0.23 10.53 -6.79
C PRO A 48 0.32 9.19 -7.54
N GLY A 49 -0.39 8.16 -7.07
CA GLY A 49 -0.51 6.84 -7.67
C GLY A 49 -1.02 5.81 -6.66
N PHE A 50 -1.72 4.78 -7.11
CA PHE A 50 -2.11 3.62 -6.31
C PHE A 50 -2.13 2.37 -7.20
N TRP A 51 -1.94 1.21 -6.60
CA TRP A 51 -2.03 -0.05 -7.35
C TRP A 51 -3.48 -0.43 -7.61
N THR A 52 -3.83 -0.53 -8.90
CA THR A 52 -5.17 -0.97 -9.31
C THR A 52 -5.33 -2.47 -9.07
N LYS A 53 -6.58 -2.96 -9.11
CA LYS A 53 -6.93 -4.37 -8.88
C LYS A 53 -6.17 -5.35 -9.76
N ASN A 54 -5.75 -4.91 -10.94
CA ASN A 54 -5.06 -5.77 -11.90
C ASN A 54 -3.57 -5.94 -11.57
N VAL A 55 -3.03 -5.12 -10.67
CA VAL A 55 -1.62 -5.17 -10.24
C VAL A 55 -1.46 -6.04 -8.99
N TRP A 56 -2.44 -6.03 -8.08
CA TRP A 56 -2.36 -6.76 -6.81
C TRP A 56 -2.92 -8.18 -6.92
N PRO A 57 -2.13 -9.22 -6.63
CA PRO A 57 -2.63 -10.59 -6.59
C PRO A 57 -3.55 -10.82 -5.37
N SER A 58 -4.64 -11.54 -5.59
CA SER A 58 -5.55 -11.95 -4.51
C SER A 58 -4.85 -12.87 -3.51
N ASN A 59 -5.16 -12.72 -2.22
CA ASN A 59 -4.63 -13.55 -1.12
C ASN A 59 -3.10 -13.51 -0.96
N SER A 60 -2.49 -12.34 -1.18
CA SER A 60 -1.04 -12.16 -1.05
C SER A 60 -0.64 -11.22 0.09
N PRO A 61 -0.88 -11.60 1.36
CA PRO A 61 -0.43 -10.81 2.51
C PRO A 61 1.09 -10.72 2.61
N ASP A 62 1.81 -11.68 2.01
CA ASP A 62 3.26 -11.70 1.91
C ASP A 62 3.82 -10.53 1.06
N LEU A 63 3.01 -9.96 0.18
CA LEU A 63 3.39 -8.81 -0.65
C LEU A 63 2.98 -7.47 -0.03
N ASN A 64 2.17 -7.47 1.03
CA ASN A 64 1.82 -6.26 1.76
C ASN A 64 2.83 -6.05 2.89
N SER A 65 3.59 -4.96 2.85
CA SER A 65 4.56 -4.64 3.89
C SER A 65 3.92 -4.57 5.29
N LEU A 66 2.67 -4.11 5.38
CA LEU A 66 1.92 -4.09 6.63
C LEU A 66 1.67 -5.51 7.16
N ASP A 67 1.17 -6.42 6.32
CA ASP A 67 0.84 -7.80 6.73
C ASP A 67 2.09 -8.68 6.88
N TYR A 68 3.06 -8.55 5.99
CA TYR A 68 4.31 -9.32 6.01
C TYR A 68 5.16 -9.04 7.26
N ALA A 69 5.23 -7.77 7.68
CA ALA A 69 6.16 -7.37 8.74
C ALA A 69 5.54 -6.48 9.82
N ILE A 70 4.96 -5.34 9.46
CA ILE A 70 4.65 -4.27 10.42
C ILE A 70 3.65 -4.74 11.47
N TRP A 71 2.55 -5.38 11.08
CA TRP A 71 1.54 -5.85 12.01
C TRP A 71 2.10 -6.87 13.01
N GLY A 72 2.92 -7.82 12.56
CA GLY A 72 3.57 -8.78 13.46
C GLY A 72 4.56 -8.13 14.44
N ILE A 73 5.28 -7.08 14.02
CA ILE A 73 6.18 -6.32 14.90
C ILE A 73 5.37 -5.51 15.92
N MET A 74 4.33 -4.80 15.46
CA MET A 74 3.45 -4.00 16.31
C MET A 74 2.74 -4.87 17.34
N GLU A 75 2.20 -6.01 16.93
CA GLU A 75 1.54 -6.96 17.83
C GLU A 75 2.51 -7.44 18.92
N LYS A 76 3.72 -7.88 18.55
CA LYS A 76 4.73 -8.33 19.53
C LYS A 76 5.07 -7.27 20.58
N LYS A 77 5.08 -5.99 20.19
CA LYS A 77 5.41 -4.87 21.09
C LYS A 77 4.21 -4.39 21.91
N ALA A 78 3.09 -4.09 21.24
CA ALA A 78 1.91 -3.55 21.89
C ALA A 78 1.20 -4.61 22.74
N CYS A 79 1.08 -5.84 22.24
CA CYS A 79 0.35 -6.92 22.92
C CYS A 79 1.23 -7.74 23.89
N ALA A 80 2.44 -7.26 24.22
CA ALA A 80 3.28 -7.88 25.26
C ALA A 80 2.61 -7.85 26.65
N ILE A 81 1.61 -6.99 26.85
CA ILE A 81 0.77 -6.91 28.05
C ILE A 81 -0.71 -6.96 27.67
N LYS A 82 -1.57 -7.36 28.63
CA LYS A 82 -3.02 -7.24 28.48
C LYS A 82 -3.48 -5.81 28.74
N HIS A 83 -4.25 -5.25 27.83
CA HIS A 83 -4.86 -3.93 28.01
C HIS A 83 -6.28 -4.02 28.57
N LYS A 84 -6.62 -3.14 29.52
CA LYS A 84 -7.95 -3.04 30.13
C LYS A 84 -8.82 -1.94 29.52
N SER A 85 -8.27 -1.16 28.60
CA SER A 85 -8.99 -0.08 27.92
C SER A 85 -8.38 0.19 26.55
N ILE A 86 -9.19 0.78 25.68
CA ILE A 86 -8.77 1.23 24.34
C ILE A 86 -7.63 2.25 24.46
N ASP A 87 -7.69 3.18 25.43
CA ASP A 87 -6.64 4.18 25.59
C ASP A 87 -5.30 3.59 26.01
N SER A 88 -5.32 2.52 26.82
CA SER A 88 -4.09 1.81 27.16
C SER A 88 -3.48 1.14 25.94
N LEU A 89 -4.30 0.58 25.04
CA LEU A 89 -3.85 -0.04 23.80
C LEU A 89 -3.30 1.02 22.83
N LYS A 90 -4.00 2.14 22.63
CA LYS A 90 -3.53 3.26 21.78
C LYS A 90 -2.14 3.75 22.20
N ARG A 91 -1.93 4.00 23.50
CA ARG A 91 -0.62 4.41 24.02
C ARG A 91 0.48 3.36 23.84
N ALA A 92 0.12 2.09 23.79
CA ALA A 92 1.08 1.01 23.54
C ALA A 92 1.44 0.95 22.05
N LEU A 93 0.46 1.10 21.16
CA LEU A 93 0.65 1.16 19.71
C LEU A 93 1.48 2.39 19.29
N GLU A 94 1.28 3.55 19.91
CA GLU A 94 2.08 4.77 19.66
C GLU A 94 3.55 4.62 20.07
N LYS A 95 3.86 3.70 20.99
CA LYS A 95 5.21 3.43 21.47
C LYS A 95 5.89 2.26 20.75
N ALA A 96 5.12 1.42 20.06
CA ALA A 96 5.61 0.23 19.37
C ALA A 96 6.43 0.63 18.13
#